data_AF-A0A957RIB2-F1
#
_entry.id   AF-A0A957RIB2-F1
#
_cell.length_a   1.000
_cell.length_b   1.000
_cell.length_c   1.000
_cell.angle_alpha   90.00
_cell.angle_beta   90.00
_cell.angle_gamma   90.00
#
_symmetry.space_group_name_H-M   'P 1'
#
loop_
_entity.id
_entity.type
_entity.pdbx_description
1 polymer ?
#
loop_
_entity_poly.entity_id
_entity_poly.type
_entity_poly.pdbx_seq_one_letter_code
_entity_poly.pdbx_strand_id
1 'polypeptide(L)'
;LRKPVIIWVVCVGDELYVRSYRGRDSAWFRGVQVQHAGHISAGGVEKDVAFVAETDPAVNDKVDAAYRTKYGRYPQYVAPMLTPEVRATTIKLTPRPA
;
A
#
# COMPACT_ATOMS: atom_id res chain seq x y z
N LEU A 1 1.16 8.69 -20.98
CA LEU A 1 1.53 8.02 -19.72
C LEU A 1 0.78 8.66 -18.55
N ARG A 2 0.30 7.87 -17.58
CA ARG A 2 -0.23 8.43 -16.32
C ARG A 2 0.94 8.92 -15.46
N LYS A 3 0.77 10.04 -14.74
CA LYS A 3 1.77 10.52 -13.78
C LYS A 3 1.87 9.53 -12.60
N PRO A 4 3.08 9.20 -12.12
CA PRO A 4 3.24 8.39 -10.91
C PRO A 4 2.54 9.02 -9.72
N VAL A 5 2.00 8.19 -8.83
CA VAL A 5 1.40 8.62 -7.56
C VAL A 5 2.35 8.25 -6.45
N ILE A 6 2.74 9.22 -5.62
CA ILE A 6 3.54 8.97 -4.43
C ILE A 6 2.65 8.37 -3.34
N ILE A 7 3.02 7.19 -2.87
CA ILE A 7 2.26 6.43 -1.88
C ILE A 7 3.20 6.04 -0.74
N TRP A 8 2.70 6.05 0.49
CA TRP A 8 3.43 5.53 1.63
C TRP A 8 3.42 4.00 1.60
N VAL A 9 4.59 3.40 1.80
CA VAL A 9 4.79 1.95 1.70
C VAL A 9 5.43 1.44 2.98
N VAL A 10 5.01 0.28 3.45
CA VAL A 10 5.60 -0.39 4.62
C VAL A 10 5.99 -1.81 4.27
N CYS A 11 6.98 -2.33 5.00
CA CYS A 11 7.40 -3.72 4.88
C CYS A 11 6.86 -4.52 6.07
N VAL A 12 6.39 -5.74 5.81
CA VAL A 12 6.15 -6.77 6.84
C VAL A 12 6.91 -8.02 6.40
N GLY A 13 8.00 -8.34 7.11
CA GLY A 13 9.00 -9.27 6.58
C GLY A 13 9.57 -8.74 5.27
N ASP A 14 9.62 -9.60 4.25
CA ASP A 14 10.10 -9.27 2.90
C ASP A 14 8.99 -8.76 1.97
N GLU A 15 7.78 -8.54 2.49
CA GLU A 15 6.61 -8.19 1.69
C GLU A 15 6.25 -6.70 1.82
N LEU A 16 5.87 -6.08 0.71
CA LEU A 16 5.53 -4.66 0.63
C LEU A 16 4.02 -4.44 0.60
N TYR A 17 3.57 -3.47 1.39
CA TYR A 17 2.16 -3.11 1.51
C TYR A 17 1.92 -1.61 1.37
N VAL A 18 0.81 -1.27 0.74
CA VAL A 18 0.31 0.10 0.61
C VAL A 18 -1.16 0.17 1.00
N ARG A 19 -1.62 1.36 1.40
CA ARG A 19 -3.03 1.66 1.67
C ARG A 19 -3.44 2.96 1.00
N SER A 20 -4.72 3.05 0.65
CA SER A 20 -5.32 4.29 0.19
C SER A 20 -5.79 5.12 1.37
N TYR A 21 -5.02 6.16 1.70
CA TYR A 21 -5.37 7.13 2.75
C TYR A 21 -6.78 7.71 2.59
N ARG A 22 -7.25 7.91 1.35
CA ARG A 22 -8.60 8.41 1.04
C ARG A 22 -9.64 7.29 0.85
N GLY A 23 -9.38 6.10 1.39
CA GLY A 23 -10.25 4.95 1.24
C GLY A 23 -10.42 4.51 -0.21
N ARG A 24 -11.55 3.84 -0.49
CA ARG A 24 -11.82 3.20 -1.79
C ARG A 24 -12.08 4.19 -2.93
N ASP A 25 -12.44 5.43 -2.59
CA ASP A 25 -12.79 6.47 -3.57
C ASP A 25 -11.59 7.12 -4.26
N SER A 26 -10.37 6.81 -3.78
CA SER A 26 -9.14 7.29 -4.41
C SER A 26 -9.01 6.83 -5.86
N ALA A 27 -8.77 7.78 -6.77
CA ALA A 27 -8.64 7.52 -8.19
C ALA A 27 -7.54 6.48 -8.52
N TRP A 28 -6.41 6.49 -7.80
CA TRP A 28 -5.35 5.51 -8.02
C TRP A 28 -5.77 4.12 -7.53
N PHE A 29 -6.49 4.05 -6.40
CA PHE A 29 -6.92 2.78 -5.82
C PHE A 29 -7.96 2.10 -6.72
N ARG A 30 -8.93 2.87 -7.25
CA ARG A 30 -9.85 2.36 -8.27
C ARG A 30 -9.10 1.84 -9.51
N GLY A 31 -8.04 2.52 -9.92
CA GLY A 31 -7.16 2.06 -11.00
C GLY A 31 -6.49 0.72 -10.68
N VAL A 32 -5.97 0.56 -9.47
CA VAL A 32 -5.38 -0.69 -8.96
C VAL A 32 -6.39 -1.84 -8.98
N GLN A 33 -7.63 -1.57 -8.56
CA GLN A 33 -8.70 -2.57 -8.55
C GLN A 33 -9.13 -3.05 -9.94
N VAL A 34 -8.88 -2.27 -11.00
CA VAL A 34 -9.22 -2.63 -12.38
C VAL A 34 -8.03 -3.28 -13.09
N GLN A 35 -6.82 -2.75 -12.88
CA GLN A 35 -5.64 -3.16 -13.64
C GLN A 35 -4.94 -4.39 -13.01
N HIS A 36 -5.08 -4.59 -11.70
CA HIS A 36 -4.47 -5.68 -10.92
C HIS A 36 -2.93 -5.80 -11.01
N ALA A 37 -2.27 -4.95 -11.78
CA ALA A 37 -0.83 -4.87 -11.92
C ALA A 37 -0.41 -3.45 -12.30
N GLY A 38 0.85 -3.13 -12.03
CA GLY A 38 1.43 -1.83 -12.36
C GLY A 38 2.93 -1.81 -12.13
N HIS A 39 3.50 -0.62 -12.27
CA HIS A 39 4.93 -0.38 -12.14
C HIS A 39 5.19 0.46 -10.90
N ILE A 40 6.21 0.10 -10.11
CA ILE A 40 6.63 0.87 -8.94
C ILE A 40 8.10 1.29 -9.07
N SER A 41 8.37 2.49 -8.55
CA SER A 41 9.70 3.04 -8.38
C SER A 41 9.94 3.27 -6.89
N ALA A 42 11.03 2.72 -6.34
CA ALA A 42 11.43 2.95 -4.96
C ALA A 42 12.94 2.80 -4.78
N GLY A 43 13.60 3.84 -4.24
CA GLY A 43 15.02 3.76 -3.90
C GLY A 43 15.96 3.43 -5.09
N GLY A 44 15.59 3.85 -6.30
CA GLY A 44 16.33 3.53 -7.53
C GLY A 44 16.00 2.17 -8.15
N VAL A 45 15.08 1.40 -7.54
CA VAL A 45 14.55 0.15 -8.10
C VAL A 45 13.25 0.45 -8.85
N GLU A 46 13.18 -0.01 -10.08
CA GLU A 46 11.97 -0.02 -10.91
C GLU A 46 11.49 -1.47 -11.07
N LYS A 47 10.22 -1.75 -10.80
CA LYS A 47 9.70 -3.12 -10.84
C LYS A 47 8.22 -3.20 -11.19
N ASP A 48 7.88 -4.12 -12.08
CA ASP A 48 6.49 -4.50 -12.31
C ASP A 48 5.99 -5.39 -11.17
N VAL A 49 4.78 -5.09 -10.70
CA VAL A 49 4.14 -5.77 -9.57
C VAL A 49 2.70 -6.15 -9.90
N ALA A 50 2.23 -7.22 -9.28
CA ALA A 50 0.82 -7.51 -9.13
C ALA A 50 0.30 -6.83 -7.86
N PHE A 51 -0.92 -6.31 -7.94
CA PHE A 51 -1.65 -5.72 -6.82
C PHE A 51 -2.60 -6.76 -6.26
N VAL A 52 -2.31 -7.25 -5.06
CA VAL A 52 -3.09 -8.29 -4.38
C VAL A 52 -3.78 -7.68 -3.18
N ALA A 53 -5.11 -7.80 -3.10
CA ALA A 53 -5.85 -7.35 -1.92
C ALA A 53 -5.47 -8.19 -0.70
N GLU A 54 -5.16 -7.53 0.42
CA GLU A 54 -4.83 -8.19 1.67
C GLU A 54 -6.01 -8.09 2.63
N THR A 55 -6.63 -9.24 2.93
CA THR A 55 -7.82 -9.35 3.76
C THR A 55 -7.57 -10.06 5.08
N ASP A 56 -6.38 -10.61 5.32
CA ASP A 56 -6.04 -11.27 6.58
C ASP A 56 -5.93 -10.23 7.71
N PRO A 57 -6.75 -10.34 8.77
CA PRO A 57 -6.69 -9.44 9.92
C PRO A 57 -5.32 -9.43 10.61
N ALA A 58 -4.68 -10.59 10.75
CA ALA A 58 -3.39 -10.72 11.42
C ALA A 58 -2.25 -10.07 10.61
N VAL A 59 -2.32 -10.13 9.28
CA VAL A 59 -1.40 -9.37 8.42
C VAL A 59 -1.68 -7.87 8.54
N ASN A 60 -2.96 -7.47 8.54
CA ASN A 60 -3.32 -6.06 8.68
C ASN A 60 -2.85 -5.47 10.01
N ASP A 61 -2.84 -6.23 11.10
CA ASP A 61 -2.30 -5.76 12.39
C ASP A 61 -0.77 -5.57 12.36
N LYS A 62 -0.05 -6.43 11.62
CA LYS A 62 1.39 -6.25 11.37
C LYS A 62 1.65 -5.01 10.50
N VAL A 63 0.83 -4.78 9.48
CA VAL A 63 0.89 -3.58 8.63
C VAL A 63 0.62 -2.32 9.46
N ASP A 64 -0.35 -2.35 10.38
CA ASP A 64 -0.63 -1.25 11.32
C ASP A 64 0.61 -0.91 12.17
N ALA A 65 1.25 -1.94 12.72
CA ALA A 65 2.49 -1.77 13.48
C ALA A 65 3.61 -1.18 12.60
N ALA A 66 3.76 -1.65 11.37
CA ALA A 66 4.77 -1.14 10.44
C ALA A 66 4.55 0.34 10.07
N TYR A 67 3.30 0.77 9.89
CA TYR A 67 2.97 2.20 9.68
C TYR A 67 3.33 3.03 10.91
N ARG A 68 2.99 2.57 12.12
CA ARG A 68 3.36 3.25 13.37
C ARG A 68 4.87 3.38 13.52
N THR A 69 5.63 2.33 13.24
CA THR A 69 7.10 2.34 13.34
C THR A 69 7.73 3.24 12.29
N LYS A 70 7.37 3.08 11.01
CA LYS A 70 8.04 3.79 9.91
C LYS A 70 7.67 5.27 9.84
N TYR A 71 6.41 5.60 10.12
CA TYR A 71 5.86 6.95 9.95
C TYR A 71 5.41 7.60 11.26
N GLY A 72 5.77 7.03 12.41
CA GLY A 72 5.35 7.51 13.74
C GLY A 72 5.73 8.95 14.06
N ARG A 73 6.68 9.54 13.34
CA ARG A 73 7.00 10.98 13.38
C ARG A 73 5.81 11.86 12.95
N TYR A 74 4.82 11.31 12.23
CA TYR A 74 3.66 12.02 11.70
C TYR A 74 2.33 11.40 12.20
N PRO A 75 2.05 11.45 13.50
CA PRO A 75 0.93 10.72 14.11
C PRO A 75 -0.44 11.11 13.53
N GLN A 76 -0.63 12.38 13.14
CA GLN A 76 -1.86 12.87 12.52
C GLN A 76 -2.16 12.25 11.16
N TYR A 77 -1.14 11.77 10.44
CA TYR A 77 -1.30 11.07 9.16
C TYR A 77 -1.30 9.55 9.33
N VAL A 78 -0.68 9.04 10.39
CA VAL A 78 -0.73 7.61 10.72
C VAL A 78 -2.11 7.21 11.23
N ALA A 79 -2.75 7.99 12.11
CA ALA A 79 -4.05 7.60 12.69
C ALA A 79 -5.12 7.25 11.64
N PRO A 80 -5.33 8.04 10.56
CA PRO A 80 -6.26 7.66 9.49
C PRO A 80 -5.89 6.37 8.75
N MET A 81 -4.59 6.07 8.61
CA MET A 81 -4.10 4.87 7.93
C MET A 81 -4.48 3.56 8.64
N LEU A 82 -4.84 3.64 9.92
CA LEU A 82 -5.16 2.50 10.78
C LEU A 82 -6.67 2.26 10.92
N THR A 83 -7.50 3.12 10.34
CA THR A 83 -8.96 2.98 10.43
C THR A 83 -9.44 1.74 9.67
N PRO A 84 -10.56 1.10 10.06
CA PRO A 84 -11.10 -0.06 9.36
C PRO A 84 -11.33 0.19 7.86
N GLU A 85 -11.79 1.39 7.50
CA GLU A 85 -12.00 1.78 6.10
C GLU A 85 -10.70 1.76 5.29
N VAL A 86 -9.63 2.35 5.82
CA VAL A 86 -8.33 2.39 5.12
C VAL A 86 -7.63 1.04 5.18
N ARG A 87 -7.80 0.26 6.26
CA ARG A 87 -7.36 -1.15 6.35
C ARG A 87 -7.99 -2.00 5.24
N ALA A 88 -9.25 -1.77 4.88
CA ALA A 88 -9.92 -2.47 3.77
C ALA A 88 -9.34 -2.14 2.38
N THR A 89 -8.35 -1.24 2.30
CA THR A 89 -7.63 -0.88 1.07
C THR A 89 -6.19 -1.38 1.06
N THR A 90 -5.82 -2.29 1.97
CA THR A 90 -4.47 -2.86 2.00
C THR A 90 -4.22 -3.66 0.72
N ILE A 91 -3.16 -3.28 0.01
CA ILE A 91 -2.66 -3.96 -1.17
C ILE A 91 -1.25 -4.45 -0.88
N LYS A 92 -1.03 -5.74 -1.08
CA LYS A 92 0.30 -6.34 -1.20
C LYS A 92 0.84 -6.13 -2.61
N LEU A 93 2.09 -5.71 -2.69
CA LEU A 93 2.83 -5.51 -3.94
C LEU A 93 3.71 -6.74 -4.20
N THR A 94 3.30 -7.59 -5.13
CA THR A 94 4.02 -8.83 -5.45
C THR A 94 4.86 -8.64 -6.72
N PRO A 95 6.19 -8.79 -6.70
CA PRO A 95 7.03 -8.66 -7.89
C PRO A 95 6.59 -9.61 -9.01
N ARG A 96 6.55 -9.11 -10.25
CA ARG A 96 6.35 -9.93 -11.44
C ARG A 96 7.70 -10.33 -12.05
N PRO A 97 7.80 -11.52 -12.65
CA PRO A 97 8.90 -11.86 -13.55
C PRO A 97 8.99 -10.83 -14.68
N ALA A 98 10.21 -10.59 -15.16
CA ALA A 98 10.44 -9.79 -16.36
C ALA A 98 10.00 -10.54 -17.61
#